data_AF-A0A7Y2TFV8-F1
#
_entry.id   AF-A0A7Y2TFV8-F1
#
_cell.length_a   1.000
_cell.length_b   1.000
_cell.length_c   1.000
_cell.angle_alpha   90.00
_cell.angle_beta   90.00
_cell.angle_gamma   90.00
#
_symmetry.space_group_name_H-M   'P 1'
#
loop_
_entity.id
_entity.type
_entity.pdbx_description
1 polymer ?
#
loop_
_entity_poly.entity_id
_entity_poly.type
_entity_poly.pdbx_seq_one_letter_code
_entity_poly.pdbx_strand_id
1 'polypeptide(L)'
;MPKFCIGGKTVIDEDNKRYNLTNQLQVSFVNKSQKINAEFINTCQWQNLNKKALLFGNKTEAYLLKCNLKNISKLEQFVISVEQPNIDHFEIFDSNYKSLKKTGDIYSWDTREFKESYPSFSLHLTKNSSQTYYFLV
;
A
#
# COMPACT_ATOMS: atom_id res chain seq x y z
N MET A 1 -7.71 7.16 -14.07
CA MET A 1 -8.26 6.72 -12.76
C MET A 1 -7.36 7.31 -11.68
N PRO A 2 -7.88 7.82 -10.53
CA PRO A 2 -7.02 8.35 -9.47
C PRO A 2 -6.01 7.29 -9.02
N LYS A 3 -4.73 7.67 -8.90
CA LYS A 3 -3.67 6.79 -8.41
C LYS A 3 -3.14 7.30 -7.08
N PHE A 4 -2.98 6.41 -6.13
CA PHE A 4 -2.36 6.65 -4.84
C PHE A 4 -1.03 5.91 -4.80
N CYS A 5 0.02 6.63 -4.39
CA CYS A 5 1.38 6.13 -4.48
C CYS A 5 1.97 6.04 -3.07
N ILE A 6 2.55 4.90 -2.75
CA ILE A 6 3.36 4.65 -1.57
C ILE A 6 4.83 4.67 -2.05
N GLY A 7 5.57 5.73 -1.71
CA GLY A 7 6.89 5.98 -2.30
C GLY A 7 6.82 6.59 -3.70
N GLY A 8 7.95 7.10 -4.20
CA GLY A 8 8.07 7.75 -5.52
C GLY A 8 8.42 9.25 -5.46
N LYS A 9 9.31 9.69 -6.36
CA LYS A 9 9.70 11.12 -6.55
C LYS A 9 9.17 11.72 -7.85
N THR A 10 8.54 10.93 -8.72
CA THR A 10 8.45 11.29 -10.14
C THR A 10 7.03 11.69 -10.53
N VAL A 11 6.86 12.96 -10.90
CA VAL A 11 5.64 13.49 -11.52
C VAL A 11 5.77 13.30 -13.03
N ILE A 12 5.14 12.27 -13.58
CA ILE A 12 4.88 12.17 -15.04
C ILE A 12 3.53 11.47 -15.21
N ASP A 13 2.44 12.25 -15.15
CA ASP A 13 1.18 12.03 -15.88
C ASP A 13 0.24 13.21 -15.60
N GLU A 14 0.00 14.10 -16.56
CA GLU A 14 -0.80 15.33 -16.36
C GLU A 14 -2.32 15.05 -16.28
N ASP A 15 -2.78 13.89 -16.76
CA ASP A 15 -4.21 13.54 -16.84
C ASP A 15 -4.75 12.77 -15.62
N ASN A 16 -3.88 12.28 -14.74
CA ASN A 16 -4.27 11.50 -13.55
C ASN A 16 -3.86 12.22 -12.26
N LYS A 17 -4.83 12.65 -11.44
CA LYS A 17 -4.53 13.13 -10.09
C LYS A 17 -3.86 12.03 -9.27
N ARG A 18 -2.56 12.21 -8.96
CA ARG A 18 -1.78 11.34 -8.08
C ARG A 18 -1.72 11.93 -6.68
N TYR A 19 -1.93 11.08 -5.66
CA TYR A 19 -1.83 11.48 -4.26
C TYR A 19 -0.76 10.64 -3.56
N ASN A 20 0.27 11.30 -3.05
CA ASN A 20 1.30 10.63 -2.27
C ASN A 20 0.77 10.41 -0.83
N LEU A 21 0.60 9.14 -0.45
CA LEU A 21 0.03 8.77 0.84
C LEU A 21 1.03 8.86 1.99
N THR A 22 2.34 9.02 1.73
CA THR A 22 3.38 8.86 2.75
C THR A 22 3.17 9.72 3.99
N ASN A 23 2.59 10.92 3.86
CA ASN A 23 2.38 11.83 5.01
C ASN A 23 1.19 11.44 5.91
N GLN A 24 0.43 10.39 5.56
CA GLN A 24 -0.77 9.94 6.26
C GLN A 24 -0.69 8.45 6.65
N LEU A 25 0.52 7.89 6.66
CA LEU A 25 0.76 6.48 6.99
C LEU A 25 1.35 6.33 8.38
N GLN A 26 1.00 5.23 9.04
CA GLN A 26 1.77 4.68 10.14
C GLN A 26 2.53 3.46 9.62
N VAL A 27 3.72 3.20 10.15
CA VAL A 27 4.56 2.06 9.78
C VAL A 27 4.95 1.25 11.01
N SER A 28 5.04 -0.07 10.87
CA SER A 28 5.71 -0.97 11.80
C SER A 28 6.62 -1.90 11.01
N PHE A 29 7.79 -2.21 11.57
CA PHE A 29 8.66 -3.26 11.03
C PHE A 29 8.16 -4.62 11.50
N VAL A 30 8.09 -5.58 10.59
CA VAL A 30 7.47 -6.89 10.85
C VAL A 30 8.26 -8.01 10.18
N ASN A 31 8.04 -9.23 10.64
CA ASN A 31 8.56 -10.41 9.94
C ASN A 31 7.68 -10.71 8.72
N LYS A 32 8.28 -10.94 7.54
CA LYS A 32 7.58 -11.26 6.28
C LYS A 32 6.64 -12.47 6.40
N SER A 33 6.94 -13.42 7.29
CA SER A 33 6.15 -14.63 7.52
C SER A 33 5.02 -14.46 8.54
N GLN A 34 4.89 -13.26 9.14
CA GLN A 34 3.93 -13.03 10.21
C GLN A 34 2.49 -12.98 9.68
N LYS A 35 1.59 -13.73 10.33
CA LYS A 35 0.17 -13.68 10.00
C LYS A 35 -0.46 -12.38 10.50
N ILE A 36 -1.08 -11.63 9.59
CA ILE A 36 -1.79 -10.40 9.92
C ILE A 36 -3.16 -10.75 10.53
N ASN A 37 -3.39 -10.35 11.77
CA ASN A 37 -4.65 -10.49 12.50
C ASN A 37 -4.75 -9.43 13.61
N ALA A 38 -5.88 -9.38 14.32
CA ALA A 38 -6.12 -8.38 15.37
C ALA A 38 -5.05 -8.41 16.48
N GLU A 39 -4.67 -9.61 16.93
CA GLU A 39 -3.67 -9.78 18.00
C GLU A 39 -2.32 -9.22 17.58
N PHE A 40 -1.85 -9.56 16.39
CA PHE A 40 -0.58 -9.08 15.85
C PHE A 40 -0.57 -7.56 15.62
N ILE A 41 -1.68 -6.99 15.15
CA ILE A 41 -1.77 -5.54 14.92
C ILE A 41 -1.66 -4.75 16.23
N ASN A 42 -2.12 -5.32 17.34
CA ASN A 42 -2.00 -4.73 18.67
C ASN A 42 -0.57 -4.82 19.25
N THR A 43 0.28 -5.72 18.75
CA THR A 43 1.69 -5.81 19.16
C THR A 43 2.62 -4.96 18.29
N CYS A 44 2.14 -4.47 17.14
CA CYS A 44 2.92 -3.63 16.24
C CYS A 44 3.31 -2.28 16.88
N GLN A 45 4.57 -1.91 16.74
CA GLN A 45 5.09 -0.62 17.19
C GLN A 45 4.93 0.43 16.10
N TRP A 46 3.74 1.04 16.05
CA TRP A 46 3.38 2.00 15.02
C TRP A 46 4.13 3.33 15.17
N GLN A 47 4.73 3.79 14.07
CA GLN A 47 5.40 5.08 13.96
C GLN A 47 4.75 5.90 12.85
N ASN A 48 4.52 7.19 13.09
CA ASN A 48 3.99 8.08 12.05
C ASN A 48 5.06 8.34 10.99
N LEU A 49 4.67 8.20 9.72
CA LEU A 49 5.55 8.37 8.59
C LEU A 49 5.66 9.86 8.20
N ASN A 50 6.50 10.61 8.91
CA ASN A 50 6.64 12.06 8.67
C ASN A 50 7.60 12.39 7.49
N LYS A 51 7.85 11.46 6.57
CA LYS A 51 8.79 11.61 5.44
C LYS A 51 8.14 11.23 4.12
N LYS A 52 8.53 11.91 3.04
CA LYS A 52 8.02 11.71 1.66
C LYS A 52 8.48 10.40 1.00
N ALA A 53 9.45 9.71 1.60
CA ALA A 53 9.99 8.46 1.11
C ALA A 53 10.58 7.68 2.29
N LEU A 54 10.49 6.36 2.22
CA LEU A 54 11.19 5.46 3.12
C LEU A 54 12.38 4.87 2.37
N LEU A 55 13.56 5.01 2.97
CA LEU A 55 14.77 4.36 2.51
C LEU A 55 15.06 3.26 3.52
N PHE A 56 15.13 2.03 3.03
CA PHE A 56 15.40 0.87 3.85
C PHE A 56 16.77 0.30 3.49
N GLY A 57 17.50 -0.21 4.49
CA GLY A 57 18.67 -1.05 4.24
C GLY A 57 18.26 -2.45 3.80
N ASN A 58 19.19 -3.21 3.22
CA ASN A 58 19.00 -4.60 2.75
C ASN A 58 18.79 -5.61 3.91
N LYS A 59 17.85 -5.37 4.82
CA LYS A 59 17.51 -6.31 5.90
C LYS A 59 16.25 -7.10 5.53
N THR A 60 16.17 -8.33 6.04
CA THR A 60 15.05 -9.29 5.89
C THR A 60 13.74 -8.84 6.57
N GLU A 61 13.60 -7.57 6.89
CA GLU A 61 12.43 -7.01 7.55
C GLU A 61 11.41 -6.60 6.49
N ALA A 62 10.18 -7.08 6.61
CA ALA A 62 9.05 -6.53 5.88
C ALA A 62 8.53 -5.31 6.65
N TYR A 63 7.77 -4.45 5.98
CA TYR A 63 7.10 -3.34 6.64
C TYR A 63 5.59 -3.43 6.44
N LEU A 64 4.90 -3.12 7.53
CA LEU A 64 3.46 -3.03 7.54
C LEU A 64 3.09 -1.55 7.63
N LEU A 65 2.39 -1.05 6.62
CA LEU A 65 1.84 0.30 6.61
C LEU A 65 0.37 0.24 6.98
N LYS A 66 -0.08 1.17 7.82
CA LYS A 66 -1.48 1.39 8.15
C LYS A 66 -1.91 2.74 7.60
N CYS A 67 -2.96 2.73 6.79
CA CYS A 67 -3.52 3.94 6.19
C CYS A 67 -5.02 4.01 6.45
N ASN A 68 -5.50 5.17 6.90
CA ASN A 68 -6.92 5.48 6.88
C ASN A 68 -7.22 6.30 5.62
N LEU A 69 -7.91 5.69 4.66
CA LEU A 69 -8.31 6.34 3.43
C LEU A 69 -9.76 6.79 3.54
N LYS A 70 -10.00 8.07 3.25
CA LYS A 70 -11.35 8.64 3.11
C LYS A 70 -11.62 9.00 1.66
N ASN A 71 -12.67 8.42 1.08
CA ASN A 71 -13.05 8.79 -0.28
C ASN A 71 -13.89 10.07 -0.30
N ILE A 72 -13.29 11.17 -0.74
CA ILE A 72 -13.99 12.45 -0.99
C ILE A 72 -14.28 12.70 -2.49
N SER A 73 -13.86 11.76 -3.35
CA SER A 73 -14.03 11.82 -4.80
C SER A 73 -15.46 11.46 -5.22
N LYS A 74 -15.81 11.78 -6.46
CA LYS A 74 -17.00 11.22 -7.14
C LYS A 74 -16.78 9.77 -7.59
N LEU A 75 -15.52 9.36 -7.75
CA LEU A 75 -15.14 8.02 -8.19
C LEU A 75 -14.93 7.12 -6.98
N GLU A 76 -15.46 5.90 -7.04
CA GLU A 76 -15.33 4.91 -5.96
C GLU A 76 -14.14 3.97 -6.17
N GLN A 77 -13.58 3.96 -7.38
CA GLN A 77 -12.42 3.15 -7.73
C GLN A 77 -11.17 4.01 -7.87
N PHE A 78 -10.07 3.52 -7.29
CA PHE A 78 -8.75 4.14 -7.38
C PHE A 78 -7.67 3.06 -7.46
N VAL A 79 -6.51 3.41 -7.98
CA VAL A 79 -5.33 2.53 -7.97
C VAL A 79 -4.51 2.84 -6.74
N ILE A 80 -3.99 1.82 -6.08
CA ILE A 80 -2.86 1.98 -5.18
C ILE A 80 -1.64 1.29 -5.77
N SER A 81 -0.48 1.92 -5.63
CA SER A 81 0.80 1.45 -6.14
C SER A 81 1.91 1.69 -5.12
N VAL A 82 2.87 0.77 -5.04
CA VAL A 82 4.14 1.02 -4.34
C VAL A 82 5.17 1.35 -5.41
N GLU A 83 5.46 2.63 -5.66
CA GLU A 83 6.33 3.08 -6.77
C GLU A 83 7.82 2.86 -6.46
N GLN A 84 8.17 1.63 -6.08
CA GLN A 84 9.51 1.15 -5.88
C GLN A 84 9.68 -0.11 -6.75
N PRO A 85 10.67 -0.16 -7.65
CA PRO A 85 10.99 -1.40 -8.34
C PRO A 85 11.60 -2.41 -7.36
N ASN A 86 11.53 -3.70 -7.69
CA ASN A 86 12.12 -4.80 -6.91
C ASN A 86 11.41 -5.06 -5.57
N ILE A 87 10.07 -5.11 -5.60
CA ILE A 87 9.25 -5.47 -4.44
C ILE A 87 8.85 -6.94 -4.60
N ASP A 88 9.46 -7.80 -3.79
CA ASP A 88 9.18 -9.25 -3.77
C ASP A 88 7.69 -9.54 -3.53
N HIS A 89 7.10 -8.93 -2.51
CA HIS A 89 5.74 -9.20 -2.05
C HIS A 89 5.05 -7.91 -1.67
N PHE A 90 3.85 -7.69 -2.18
CA PHE A 90 2.97 -6.59 -1.84
C PHE A 90 1.57 -7.14 -1.62
N GLU A 91 1.02 -6.97 -0.43
CA GLU A 91 -0.30 -7.48 -0.06
C GLU A 91 -1.10 -6.45 0.73
N ILE A 92 -2.41 -6.41 0.45
CA ILE A 92 -3.35 -5.45 1.05
C ILE A 92 -4.36 -6.22 1.90
N PHE A 93 -4.58 -5.73 3.12
CA PHE A 93 -5.61 -6.23 4.04
C PHE A 93 -6.63 -5.14 4.35
N ASP A 94 -7.89 -5.53 4.55
CA ASP A 94 -8.94 -4.65 5.03
C ASP A 94 -8.88 -4.44 6.57
N SER A 95 -9.85 -3.72 7.14
CA SER A 95 -9.95 -3.48 8.58
C SER A 95 -10.23 -4.74 9.40
N ASN A 96 -10.69 -5.81 8.74
CA ASN A 96 -10.93 -7.12 9.35
C ASN A 96 -9.72 -8.05 9.15
N TYR A 97 -8.60 -7.52 8.67
CA TYR A 97 -7.35 -8.26 8.43
C TYR A 97 -7.49 -9.35 7.36
N LYS A 98 -8.50 -9.24 6.49
CA LYS A 98 -8.69 -10.15 5.37
C LYS A 98 -7.81 -9.68 4.20
N SER A 99 -7.01 -10.60 3.67
CA SER A 99 -6.25 -10.37 2.43
C SER A 99 -7.21 -10.09 1.28
N LEU A 100 -7.01 -8.95 0.62
CA LEU A 100 -7.79 -8.50 -0.52
C LEU A 100 -7.10 -8.86 -1.84
N LYS A 101 -5.82 -8.50 -1.96
CA LYS A 101 -5.00 -8.63 -3.17
C LYS A 101 -3.53 -8.79 -2.80
N LYS A 102 -2.77 -9.57 -3.59
CA LYS A 102 -1.33 -9.79 -3.43
C LYS A 102 -0.59 -9.88 -4.78
N THR A 103 0.57 -9.24 -4.89
CA THR A 103 1.45 -9.23 -6.08
C THR A 103 2.89 -8.96 -5.62
N GLY A 104 3.79 -8.69 -6.55
CA GLY A 104 5.22 -8.53 -6.34
C GLY A 104 6.01 -9.39 -7.32
N ASP A 105 7.33 -9.41 -7.16
CA ASP A 105 8.24 -10.08 -8.08
C ASP A 105 8.31 -11.60 -7.85
N ILE A 106 7.84 -12.09 -6.69
CA ILE A 106 7.71 -13.55 -6.45
C ILE A 106 6.49 -14.17 -7.15
N TYR A 107 5.58 -13.34 -7.68
CA TYR A 107 4.38 -13.79 -8.37
C TYR A 107 4.56 -13.68 -9.89
N SER A 108 3.88 -14.56 -10.64
CA SER A 108 3.92 -14.53 -12.10
C SER A 108 3.45 -13.17 -12.63
N TRP A 109 4.16 -12.65 -13.64
CA TRP A 109 3.80 -11.40 -14.32
C TRP A 109 2.34 -11.42 -14.83
N ASP A 110 1.85 -12.59 -15.23
CA ASP A 110 0.52 -12.74 -15.79
C ASP A 110 -0.59 -12.49 -14.78
N THR A 111 -0.33 -12.66 -13.48
CA THR A 111 -1.31 -12.44 -12.42
C THR A 111 -1.43 -10.98 -11.98
N ARG A 112 -0.57 -10.09 -12.48
CA ARG A 112 -0.66 -8.66 -12.19
C ARG A 112 -1.88 -8.03 -12.85
N GLU A 113 -2.67 -7.30 -12.05
CA GLU A 113 -3.85 -6.55 -12.53
C GLU A 113 -3.44 -5.45 -13.52
N PHE A 114 -2.36 -4.73 -13.18
CA PHE A 114 -1.74 -3.75 -14.08
C PHE A 114 -0.37 -4.25 -14.50
N LYS A 115 -0.07 -4.16 -15.80
CA LYS A 115 1.22 -4.57 -16.39
C LYS A 115 2.27 -3.47 -16.23
N GLU A 116 2.52 -3.10 -14.98
CA GLU A 116 3.46 -2.06 -14.59
C GLU A 116 4.66 -2.69 -13.83
N SER A 117 5.82 -2.04 -13.90
CA SER A 117 7.07 -2.54 -13.28
C SER A 117 6.98 -2.58 -11.76
N TYR A 118 6.20 -1.69 -11.17
CA TYR A 118 5.92 -1.66 -9.74
C TYR A 118 4.57 -2.30 -9.41
N PRO A 119 4.41 -2.88 -8.20
CA PRO A 119 3.18 -3.55 -7.81
C PRO A 119 2.04 -2.54 -7.61
N SER A 120 0.89 -2.82 -8.23
CA SER A 120 -0.28 -1.94 -8.18
C SER A 120 -1.60 -2.70 -8.34
N PHE A 121 -2.67 -2.14 -7.76
CA PHE A 121 -4.01 -2.73 -7.79
C PHE A 121 -5.12 -1.69 -7.71
N SER A 122 -6.30 -2.04 -8.22
CA SER A 122 -7.48 -1.23 -7.96
C SER A 122 -8.09 -1.56 -6.60
N LEU A 123 -8.57 -0.54 -5.91
CA LEU A 123 -9.37 -0.65 -4.70
C LEU A 123 -10.69 0.09 -4.92
N HIS A 124 -11.73 -0.40 -4.24
CA HIS A 124 -13.05 0.22 -4.21
C HIS A 124 -13.33 0.76 -2.81
N LEU A 125 -13.75 2.02 -2.74
CA LEU A 125 -14.17 2.69 -1.52
C LEU A 125 -15.37 3.59 -1.85
N THR A 126 -16.52 3.30 -1.27
CA THR A 126 -17.76 4.07 -1.48
C THR A 126 -17.56 5.56 -1.18
N LYS A 127 -18.27 6.43 -1.92
CA LYS A 127 -18.19 7.88 -1.67
C LYS A 127 -18.50 8.24 -0.21
N ASN A 128 -17.72 9.16 0.36
CA ASN A 128 -17.80 9.63 1.75
C ASN A 128 -17.54 8.57 2.83
N SER A 129 -17.17 7.34 2.47
CA SER A 129 -16.75 6.33 3.44
C SER A 129 -15.27 6.49 3.78
N SER A 130 -14.89 5.93 4.92
CA SER A 130 -13.49 5.82 5.35
C SER A 130 -13.19 4.37 5.69
N GLN A 131 -12.02 3.91 5.29
CA GLN A 131 -11.58 2.54 5.49
C GLN A 131 -10.11 2.51 5.89
N THR A 132 -9.79 1.70 6.89
CA THR A 132 -8.39 1.39 7.21
C THR A 132 -7.93 0.23 6.36
N TYR A 133 -6.79 0.40 5.73
CA TYR A 133 -6.07 -0.63 5.00
C TYR A 133 -4.71 -0.86 5.64
N TYR A 134 -4.27 -2.11 5.57
CA TYR A 134 -2.91 -2.50 5.94
C TYR A 134 -2.18 -2.98 4.70
N PHE A 135 -0.97 -2.49 4.50
CA PHE A 135 -0.12 -2.84 3.35
C PHE A 135 1.12 -3.54 3.87
N LEU A 136 1.24 -4.84 3.57
CA LEU A 136 2.47 -5.59 3.81
C LEU A 136 3.33 -5.48 2.56
N VAL A 137 4.54 -4.98 2.75
CA VAL A 137 5.54 -4.79 1.68
C VAL A 137 6.89 -5.36 2.12
#